data_AF-A0A814KPD8-F1
#
_entry.id   AF-A0A814KPD8-F1
#
_cell.length_a   1.000
_cell.length_b   1.000
_cell.length_c   1.000
_cell.angle_alpha   90.00
_cell.angle_beta   90.00
_cell.angle_gamma   90.00
#
_symmetry.space_group_name_H-M   'P 1'
#
loop_
_entity.id
_entity.type
_entity.pdbx_description
1 polymer ?
#
loop_
_entity_poly.entity_id
_entity_poly.type
_entity_poly.pdbx_seq_one_letter_code
_entity_poly.pdbx_strand_id
1 'polypeptide(L)'
;FGEKNGTLVAGGNGEGDGLNQLNFPTYLFVDRDHSVYVSDWRNNRVMKWMEGAKEGIVVAGGQGEGDALTQLNGPNGLFVDTLGTLYVADYGNHRVMRWTQGATQGTIIVGGNGRGAGANQFYVPIGLSFDRHGNLYVVDMGNARVQRFSIE
;
A
#
# COMPACT_ATOMS: atom_id res chain seq x y z
N PHE A 1 -20.87 -13.22 25.44
CA PHE A 1 -19.64 -12.86 24.70
C PHE A 1 -19.40 -13.96 23.68
N GLY A 2 -19.56 -13.68 22.38
CA GLY A 2 -19.54 -14.69 21.31
C GLY A 2 -18.16 -15.28 21.04
N GLU A 3 -18.13 -16.41 20.31
CA GLU A 3 -16.91 -17.09 19.89
C GLU A 3 -15.96 -16.15 19.13
N LYS A 4 -14.67 -16.22 19.48
CA LYS A 4 -13.59 -15.45 18.85
C LYS A 4 -12.87 -16.30 17.80
N ASN A 5 -13.61 -16.83 16.84
CA ASN A 5 -13.04 -17.62 15.75
C ASN A 5 -12.74 -16.70 14.56
N GLY A 6 -11.47 -16.63 14.15
CA GLY A 6 -11.06 -15.92 12.95
C GLY A 6 -11.24 -16.77 11.70
N THR A 7 -11.52 -16.14 10.56
CA THR A 7 -11.60 -16.78 9.24
C THR A 7 -10.43 -16.30 8.39
N LEU A 8 -9.78 -17.22 7.68
CA LEU A 8 -8.72 -16.88 6.73
C LEU A 8 -9.31 -16.18 5.50
N VAL A 9 -8.80 -14.99 5.17
CA VAL A 9 -9.27 -14.17 4.04
C VAL A 9 -8.21 -13.87 2.97
N ALA A 10 -6.92 -13.98 3.32
CA ALA A 10 -5.80 -13.78 2.41
C ALA A 10 -4.56 -14.56 2.89
N GLY A 11 -3.79 -15.11 1.96
CA GLY A 11 -2.61 -15.92 2.27
C GLY A 11 -2.95 -17.26 2.94
N GLY A 12 -2.13 -17.67 3.93
CA GLY A 12 -2.32 -18.90 4.70
C GLY A 12 -1.68 -20.16 4.10
N ASN A 13 -1.07 -20.06 2.92
CA ASN A 13 -0.40 -21.19 2.24
C ASN A 13 1.13 -21.17 2.39
N GLY A 14 1.62 -20.71 3.55
CA GLY A 14 3.05 -20.51 3.82
C GLY A 14 3.60 -19.15 3.35
N GLU A 15 4.82 -18.82 3.80
CA GLU A 15 5.59 -17.67 3.32
C GLU A 15 6.05 -17.93 1.89
N GLY A 16 5.82 -16.98 0.98
CA GLY A 16 6.23 -17.10 -0.42
C GLY A 16 5.66 -15.99 -1.30
N ASP A 17 5.91 -16.08 -2.60
CA ASP A 17 5.54 -15.08 -3.62
C ASP A 17 4.43 -15.57 -4.58
N GLY A 18 3.91 -16.79 -4.38
CA GLY A 18 2.72 -17.26 -5.10
C GLY A 18 1.51 -16.33 -4.88
N LEU A 19 0.53 -16.38 -5.79
CA LEU A 19 -0.68 -15.54 -5.69
C LEU A 19 -1.59 -15.93 -4.51
N ASN A 20 -1.39 -17.11 -3.93
CA ASN A 20 -2.06 -17.60 -2.72
C ASN A 20 -1.18 -17.50 -1.47
N GLN A 21 -0.02 -16.83 -1.56
CA GLN A 21 0.96 -16.66 -0.50
C GLN A 21 1.22 -15.18 -0.21
N LEU A 22 1.75 -14.92 0.97
CA LEU A 22 2.20 -13.60 1.42
C LEU A 22 3.56 -13.76 2.10
N ASN A 23 4.37 -12.70 2.06
CA ASN A 23 5.65 -12.63 2.73
C ASN A 23 5.77 -11.33 3.56
N PHE A 24 5.67 -11.49 4.88
CA PHE A 24 5.66 -10.40 5.86
C PHE A 24 4.58 -9.34 5.56
N PRO A 25 3.28 -9.72 5.53
CA PRO A 25 2.22 -8.74 5.32
C PRO A 25 2.18 -7.73 6.48
N THR A 26 2.15 -6.43 6.19
CA THR A 26 2.29 -5.37 7.23
C THR A 26 1.07 -4.50 7.44
N TYR A 27 0.23 -4.34 6.42
CA TYR A 27 -0.94 -3.46 6.46
C TYR A 27 -2.06 -4.04 5.59
N LEU A 28 -3.29 -3.65 5.89
CA LEU A 28 -4.44 -4.00 5.07
C LEU A 28 -5.42 -2.84 4.90
N PHE A 29 -6.19 -2.88 3.82
CA PHE A 29 -7.38 -2.06 3.62
C PHE A 29 -8.52 -2.96 3.15
N VAL A 30 -9.73 -2.77 3.68
CA VAL A 30 -10.94 -3.49 3.22
C VAL A 30 -11.84 -2.49 2.51
N ASP A 31 -12.15 -2.76 1.25
CA ASP A 31 -13.05 -1.92 0.47
C ASP A 31 -14.55 -2.23 0.74
N ARG A 32 -15.44 -1.46 0.09
CA ARG A 32 -16.90 -1.63 0.26
C ARG A 32 -17.44 -2.93 -0.32
N ASP A 33 -16.70 -3.56 -1.22
CA ASP A 33 -17.03 -4.84 -1.84
C ASP A 33 -16.39 -6.01 -1.08
N HIS A 34 -15.97 -5.77 0.17
CA HIS A 34 -15.29 -6.74 1.04
C HIS A 34 -13.99 -7.31 0.49
N SER A 35 -13.39 -6.66 -0.51
CA SER A 35 -12.07 -7.05 -0.97
C SER A 35 -10.98 -6.55 -0.01
N VAL A 36 -9.99 -7.40 0.24
CA VAL A 36 -8.87 -7.12 1.14
C VAL A 36 -7.63 -6.80 0.30
N TYR A 37 -7.11 -5.59 0.46
CA TYR A 37 -5.83 -5.16 -0.06
C TYR A 37 -4.78 -5.37 1.02
N VAL A 38 -3.64 -5.97 0.68
CA VAL A 38 -2.58 -6.31 1.63
C VAL A 38 -1.24 -5.83 1.11
N SER A 39 -0.51 -5.11 1.96
CA SER A 39 0.89 -4.77 1.71
C SER A 39 1.75 -5.99 1.98
N ASP A 40 2.20 -6.62 0.91
CA ASP A 40 3.04 -7.81 0.91
C ASP A 40 4.51 -7.37 0.92
N TRP A 41 4.97 -6.97 2.10
CA TRP A 41 6.14 -6.09 2.28
C TRP A 41 7.42 -6.67 1.69
N ARG A 42 7.75 -7.96 1.95
CA ARG A 42 8.97 -8.57 1.41
C ARG A 42 8.88 -8.89 -0.08
N ASN A 43 7.67 -9.08 -0.60
CA ASN A 43 7.46 -9.33 -2.02
C ASN A 43 7.33 -8.03 -2.84
N ASN A 44 7.48 -6.85 -2.21
CA ASN A 44 7.50 -5.56 -2.90
C ASN A 44 6.27 -5.34 -3.78
N ARG A 45 5.10 -5.73 -3.27
CA ARG A 45 3.83 -5.66 -4.00
C ARG A 45 2.65 -5.38 -3.07
N VAL A 46 1.56 -4.92 -3.67
CA VAL A 46 0.25 -4.90 -3.02
C VAL A 46 -0.64 -5.92 -3.71
N MET A 47 -1.28 -6.76 -2.91
CA MET A 47 -2.16 -7.82 -3.38
C MET A 47 -3.60 -7.51 -3.00
N LYS A 48 -4.56 -7.80 -3.87
CA LYS A 48 -6.00 -7.72 -3.62
C LYS A 48 -6.61 -9.12 -3.62
N TRP A 49 -7.35 -9.48 -2.57
CA TRP A 49 -8.23 -10.65 -2.53
C TRP A 49 -9.68 -10.22 -2.55
N MET A 50 -10.46 -10.79 -3.47
CA MET A 50 -11.92 -10.68 -3.44
C MET A 50 -12.49 -11.68 -2.43
N GLU A 51 -13.70 -11.42 -1.93
CA GLU A 51 -14.36 -12.32 -0.99
C GLU A 51 -14.47 -13.75 -1.56
N GLY A 52 -14.00 -14.73 -0.79
CA GLY A 52 -13.99 -16.15 -1.18
C GLY A 52 -12.92 -16.55 -2.21
N ALA A 53 -12.06 -15.64 -2.66
CA ALA A 53 -10.99 -15.95 -3.61
C ALA A 53 -9.91 -16.86 -2.97
N LYS A 54 -9.45 -17.86 -3.73
CA LYS A 54 -8.35 -18.76 -3.31
C LYS A 54 -6.97 -18.14 -3.50
N GLU A 55 -6.86 -17.20 -4.43
CA GLU A 55 -5.64 -16.48 -4.78
C GLU A 55 -5.97 -15.00 -4.93
N GLY A 56 -4.98 -14.15 -4.72
CA GLY A 56 -5.08 -12.71 -4.91
C GLY A 56 -4.61 -12.31 -6.30
N ILE A 57 -4.74 -11.02 -6.58
CA ILE A 57 -4.17 -10.38 -7.77
C ILE A 57 -3.20 -9.28 -7.35
N VAL A 58 -2.10 -9.13 -8.10
CA VAL A 58 -1.17 -8.02 -7.91
C VAL A 58 -1.83 -6.75 -8.43
N VAL A 59 -1.96 -5.73 -7.58
CA VAL A 59 -2.58 -4.44 -7.93
C VAL A 59 -1.62 -3.25 -7.88
N ALA A 60 -0.43 -3.43 -7.32
CA ALA A 60 0.69 -2.49 -7.42
C ALA A 60 2.03 -3.21 -7.19
N GLY A 61 3.10 -2.72 -7.81
CA GLY A 61 4.43 -3.32 -7.72
C GLY A 61 4.51 -4.70 -8.38
N GLY A 62 5.27 -5.61 -7.78
CA GLY A 62 5.41 -7.00 -8.24
C GLY A 62 6.39 -7.21 -9.40
N GLN A 63 7.10 -6.17 -9.83
CA GLN A 63 8.21 -6.26 -10.80
C GLN A 63 9.58 -6.27 -10.09
N GLY A 64 9.63 -6.86 -8.89
CA GLY A 64 10.80 -6.86 -8.01
C GLY A 64 10.94 -5.58 -7.17
N GLU A 65 11.94 -5.58 -6.30
CA GLU A 65 12.34 -4.40 -5.53
C GLU A 65 12.96 -3.35 -6.44
N GLY A 66 12.57 -2.08 -6.29
CA GLY A 66 13.19 -0.97 -7.00
C GLY A 66 12.36 0.31 -6.96
N ASP A 67 12.81 1.34 -7.66
CA ASP A 67 12.21 2.68 -7.68
C ASP A 67 11.56 3.04 -9.02
N ALA A 68 11.54 2.13 -10.01
CA ALA A 68 10.77 2.32 -11.23
C ALA A 68 9.26 2.51 -10.92
N LEU A 69 8.51 3.09 -11.85
CA LEU A 69 7.06 3.30 -11.66
C LEU A 69 6.25 1.99 -11.61
N THR A 70 6.85 0.87 -11.99
CA THR A 70 6.28 -0.48 -11.90
C THR A 70 6.72 -1.23 -10.63
N GLN A 71 7.60 -0.64 -9.82
CA GLN A 71 8.25 -1.27 -8.68
C GLN A 71 7.90 -0.54 -7.37
N LEU A 72 8.02 -1.29 -6.27
CA LEU A 72 7.91 -0.80 -4.90
C LEU A 72 9.13 -1.29 -4.12
N ASN A 73 9.38 -0.68 -2.97
CA ASN A 73 10.36 -1.13 -1.99
C ASN A 73 9.73 -1.12 -0.60
N GLY A 74 9.27 -2.30 -0.16
CA GLY A 74 8.64 -2.52 1.14
C GLY A 74 7.36 -1.71 1.35
N PRO A 75 6.32 -1.85 0.51
CA PRO A 75 5.07 -1.09 0.68
C PRO A 75 4.48 -1.29 2.08
N ASN A 76 3.90 -0.24 2.66
CA ASN A 76 3.35 -0.28 4.02
C ASN A 76 1.90 0.22 4.06
N GLY A 77 1.64 1.45 4.51
CA GLY A 77 0.28 1.99 4.58
C GLY A 77 -0.41 2.05 3.22
N LEU A 78 -1.69 1.65 3.21
CA LEU A 78 -2.56 1.63 2.03
C LEU A 78 -3.80 2.48 2.25
N PHE A 79 -4.31 3.08 1.18
CA PHE A 79 -5.66 3.62 1.12
C PHE A 79 -6.23 3.35 -0.27
N VAL A 80 -7.51 2.95 -0.35
CA VAL A 80 -8.22 2.79 -1.63
C VAL A 80 -9.42 3.73 -1.61
N ASP A 81 -9.55 4.57 -2.63
CA ASP A 81 -10.69 5.48 -2.75
C ASP A 81 -11.94 4.78 -3.32
N THR A 82 -13.04 5.53 -3.42
CA THR A 82 -14.32 5.02 -3.96
C THR A 82 -14.28 4.67 -5.44
N LEU A 83 -13.24 5.12 -6.17
CA LEU A 83 -13.04 4.82 -7.59
C LEU A 83 -12.12 3.60 -7.79
N GLY A 84 -11.65 2.99 -6.70
CA GLY A 84 -10.70 1.88 -6.75
C GLY A 84 -9.25 2.31 -6.97
N THR A 85 -8.95 3.61 -6.85
CA THR A 85 -7.56 4.10 -6.91
C THR A 85 -6.84 3.72 -5.62
N LEU A 86 -5.75 2.97 -5.77
CA LEU A 86 -4.89 2.54 -4.67
C LEU A 86 -3.78 3.56 -4.44
N TYR A 87 -3.57 3.94 -3.19
CA TYR A 87 -2.48 4.78 -2.71
C TYR A 87 -1.60 3.97 -1.77
N VAL A 88 -0.29 4.05 -1.96
CA VAL A 88 0.70 3.20 -1.28
C VAL A 88 1.82 4.07 -0.71
N ALA A 89 2.09 3.94 0.59
CA ALA A 89 3.34 4.40 1.18
C ALA A 89 4.46 3.45 0.75
N ASP A 90 5.30 3.91 -0.16
CA ASP A 90 6.45 3.17 -0.69
C ASP A 90 7.67 3.48 0.20
N TYR A 91 7.72 2.74 1.31
CA TYR A 91 8.56 2.96 2.48
C TYR A 91 10.05 3.17 2.12
N GLY A 92 10.62 2.21 1.37
CA GLY A 92 12.03 2.18 1.02
C GLY A 92 12.40 3.26 0.01
N ASN A 93 11.45 3.66 -0.84
CA ASN A 93 11.65 4.70 -1.84
C ASN A 93 11.26 6.10 -1.36
N HIS A 94 10.82 6.24 -0.10
CA HIS A 94 10.50 7.53 0.54
C HIS A 94 9.51 8.38 -0.27
N ARG A 95 8.45 7.73 -0.75
CA ARG A 95 7.43 8.35 -1.60
C ARG A 95 6.05 7.76 -1.31
N VAL A 96 5.02 8.46 -1.79
CA VAL A 96 3.68 7.90 -1.93
C VAL A 96 3.36 7.81 -3.40
N MET A 97 2.86 6.64 -3.80
CA MET A 97 2.46 6.36 -5.17
C MET A 97 0.97 6.06 -5.25
N ARG A 98 0.36 6.33 -6.41
CA ARG A 98 -1.01 5.89 -6.72
C ARG A 98 -1.07 4.99 -7.96
N TRP A 99 -2.01 4.06 -7.96
CA TRP A 99 -2.41 3.24 -9.11
C TRP A 99 -3.93 3.34 -9.30
N THR A 100 -4.36 3.77 -10.48
CA THR A 100 -5.77 3.63 -10.87
C THR A 100 -6.07 2.17 -11.24
N GLN A 101 -7.33 1.77 -11.18
CA GLN A 101 -7.73 0.42 -11.56
C GLN A 101 -7.22 0.05 -12.97
N GLY A 102 -6.54 -1.09 -13.08
CA GLY A 102 -5.98 -1.60 -14.34
C GLY A 102 -4.68 -0.93 -14.81
N ALA A 103 -4.12 0.01 -14.05
CA ALA A 103 -2.84 0.62 -14.39
C ALA A 103 -1.69 -0.39 -14.32
N THR A 104 -0.80 -0.38 -15.32
CA THR A 104 0.40 -1.22 -15.36
C THR A 104 1.59 -0.61 -14.61
N GLN A 105 1.53 0.70 -14.32
CA GLN A 105 2.52 1.45 -13.57
C GLN A 105 1.83 2.52 -12.71
N GLY A 106 2.49 2.93 -11.65
CA GLY A 106 1.98 3.93 -10.73
C GLY A 106 2.38 5.35 -11.11
N THR A 107 1.92 6.29 -10.31
CA THR A 107 2.31 7.70 -10.38
C THR A 107 2.75 8.15 -9.00
N ILE A 108 3.92 8.78 -8.92
CA ILE A 108 4.37 9.43 -7.68
C ILE A 108 3.49 10.65 -7.45
N ILE A 109 2.88 10.76 -6.27
CA ILE A 109 2.02 11.91 -5.94
C ILE A 109 2.67 12.87 -4.95
N VAL A 110 3.45 12.35 -4.00
CA VAL A 110 4.26 13.14 -3.04
C VAL A 110 5.51 12.36 -2.66
N GLY A 111 6.56 13.05 -2.21
CA GLY A 111 7.87 12.45 -1.96
C GLY A 111 8.65 12.12 -3.22
N GLY A 112 9.57 11.17 -3.14
CA GLY A 112 10.43 10.75 -4.27
C GLY A 112 11.57 11.73 -4.60
N ASN A 113 11.73 12.80 -3.82
CA ASN A 113 12.79 13.80 -3.97
C ASN A 113 13.99 13.52 -3.05
N GLY A 114 14.29 12.22 -2.88
CA GLY A 114 15.29 11.73 -1.93
C GLY A 114 14.81 11.70 -0.48
N ARG A 115 15.55 10.94 0.34
CA ARG A 115 15.37 10.89 1.78
C ARG A 115 15.65 12.26 2.41
N GLY A 116 14.74 12.78 3.22
CA GLY A 116 14.98 14.05 3.90
C GLY A 116 13.76 14.58 4.67
N ALA A 117 13.92 15.78 5.24
CA ALA A 117 12.90 16.45 6.05
C ALA A 117 12.30 17.71 5.37
N GLY A 118 12.61 17.94 4.10
CA GLY A 118 11.96 19.00 3.30
C GLY A 118 10.45 18.79 3.14
N ALA A 119 9.75 19.80 2.64
CA ALA A 119 8.28 19.81 2.52
C ALA A 119 7.72 18.74 1.57
N ASN A 120 8.53 18.19 0.67
CA ASN A 120 8.15 17.08 -0.23
C ASN A 120 9.22 15.98 -0.24
N GLN A 121 9.81 15.76 0.93
CA GLN A 121 10.71 14.66 1.22
C GLN A 121 10.17 13.87 2.40
N PHE A 122 10.45 12.58 2.40
CA PHE A 122 10.12 11.69 3.51
C PHE A 122 11.37 10.98 3.99
N TYR A 123 11.28 10.45 5.20
CA TYR A 123 12.17 9.43 5.71
C TYR A 123 11.30 8.30 6.25
N VAL A 124 11.23 7.20 5.48
CA VAL A 124 10.42 6.02 5.78
C VAL A 124 8.95 6.32 6.11
N PRO A 125 8.14 6.71 5.11
CA PRO A 125 6.70 6.87 5.29
C PRO A 125 6.05 5.51 5.53
N ILE A 126 5.14 5.43 6.50
CA ILE A 126 4.52 4.15 6.91
C ILE A 126 3.00 4.12 6.78
N GLY A 127 2.34 5.27 6.79
CA GLY A 127 0.89 5.35 6.85
C GLY A 127 0.38 6.54 6.07
N LEU A 128 -0.82 6.42 5.51
CA LEU A 128 -1.47 7.52 4.83
C LEU A 128 -2.99 7.46 4.99
N SER A 129 -3.64 8.61 4.93
CA SER A 129 -5.09 8.72 4.94
C SER A 129 -5.54 10.02 4.27
N PHE A 130 -6.81 10.08 3.91
CA PHE A 130 -7.43 11.24 3.29
C PHE A 130 -8.47 11.84 4.23
N ASP A 131 -8.55 13.17 4.28
CA ASP A 131 -9.70 13.85 4.86
C ASP A 131 -10.86 13.97 3.85
N ARG A 132 -12.01 14.46 4.32
CA ARG A 132 -13.20 14.69 3.48
C ARG A 132 -13.00 15.76 2.39
N HIS A 133 -11.95 16.56 2.48
CA HIS A 133 -11.60 17.60 1.51
C HIS A 133 -10.60 17.08 0.47
N GLY A 134 -10.20 15.81 0.55
CA GLY A 134 -9.23 15.19 -0.36
C GLY A 134 -7.78 15.48 0.00
N ASN A 135 -7.49 16.09 1.16
CA ASN A 135 -6.11 16.29 1.58
C ASN A 135 -5.50 14.95 2.01
N LEU A 136 -4.30 14.67 1.51
CA LEU A 136 -3.51 13.52 1.90
C LEU A 136 -2.70 13.82 3.15
N TYR A 137 -2.78 12.95 4.14
CA TYR A 137 -1.94 12.96 5.34
C TYR A 137 -1.01 11.77 5.29
N VAL A 138 0.30 12.00 5.46
CA VAL A 138 1.33 10.96 5.42
C VAL A 138 2.08 10.94 6.75
N VAL A 139 2.15 9.76 7.37
CA VAL A 139 2.97 9.49 8.56
C VAL A 139 4.41 9.28 8.10
N ASP A 140 5.25 10.28 8.35
CA ASP A 140 6.66 10.33 7.98
C ASP A 140 7.51 9.89 9.18
N MET A 141 7.54 8.57 9.40
CA MET A 141 7.99 7.94 10.65
C MET A 141 9.41 8.37 11.04
N GLY A 142 10.33 8.33 10.08
CA GLY A 142 11.75 8.63 10.32
C GLY A 142 12.01 10.10 10.65
N ASN A 143 11.09 11.00 10.29
CA ASN A 143 11.14 12.41 10.67
C ASN A 143 10.25 12.75 11.87
N ALA A 144 9.65 11.74 12.52
CA ALA A 144 8.76 11.91 13.67
C ALA A 144 7.64 12.95 13.44
N ARG A 145 7.04 12.96 12.23
CA ARG A 145 6.03 13.95 11.85
C ARG A 145 4.91 13.36 11.00
N VAL A 146 3.84 14.14 10.85
CA VAL A 146 2.81 13.93 9.84
C VAL A 146 2.79 15.14 8.92
N GLN A 147 2.75 14.92 7.61
CA GLN A 147 2.64 15.98 6.62
C GLN A 147 1.29 15.91 5.91
N ARG A 148 0.69 17.07 5.66
CA ARG A 148 -0.54 17.22 4.87
C ARG A 148 -0.21 17.79 3.50
N PHE A 149 -0.82 17.24 2.46
CA PHE A 149 -0.68 17.66 1.09
C PHE A 149 -2.04 17.93 0.47
N SER A 150 -2.15 19.03 -0.28
CA SER A 150 -3.25 19.24 -1.23
C SER A 150 -2.84 18.56 -2.52
N ILE A 151 -3.55 17.51 -2.89
CA ILE A 151 -3.31 16.75 -4.11
C ILE A 151 -4.52 16.89 -5.01
N GLU A 152 -4.60 18.06 -5.64
CA GLU A 152 -5.57 18.36 -6.70
C GLU A 152 -5.21 17.65 -8.01
#